data_AF-A0A1W9T151-F1
#
_entry.id   AF-A0A1W9T151-F1
#
_cell.length_a   1.000
_cell.length_b   1.000
_cell.length_c   1.000
_cell.angle_alpha   90.00
_cell.angle_beta   90.00
_cell.angle_gamma   90.00
#
_symmetry.space_group_name_H-M   'P 1'
#
loop_
_entity.id
_entity.type
_entity.pdbx_description
1 polymer ?
#
loop_
_entity_poly.entity_id
_entity_poly.type
_entity_poly.pdbx_seq_one_letter_code
_entity_poly.pdbx_strand_id
1 'polypeptide(L)'
;MDIDIINHNLSGKKIKNLSETIIKKKEQKELKQACQGFEAIFLRTMLKSMRATLPKDNIFGQNHGMDIYKSMYDQHLADKISKGNNSVGIGNFLYKHLEKSLNK
;
A
#
# COMPACT_ATOMS: atom_id res chain seq x y z
N MET A 1 -10.23 -2.05 55.63
CA MET A 1 -9.24 -2.94 55.02
C MET A 1 -9.77 -3.41 53.68
N ASP A 2 -9.44 -2.62 52.65
CA ASP A 2 -8.88 -3.06 51.38
C ASP A 2 -9.78 -3.77 50.35
N ILE A 3 -10.82 -3.07 49.89
CA ILE A 3 -11.37 -3.29 48.54
C ILE A 3 -10.53 -2.55 47.48
N ASP A 4 -9.77 -1.53 47.88
CA ASP A 4 -8.97 -0.69 46.98
C ASP A 4 -7.64 -1.33 46.54
N ILE A 5 -7.18 -2.40 47.19
CA ILE A 5 -5.91 -3.07 46.85
C ILE A 5 -6.09 -4.09 45.70
N ILE A 6 -7.29 -4.63 45.51
CA ILE A 6 -7.55 -5.62 44.44
C ILE A 6 -7.64 -4.94 43.06
N ASN A 7 -7.99 -3.64 42.99
CA ASN A 7 -8.26 -2.95 41.73
C ASN A 7 -7.06 -2.22 41.10
N HIS A 8 -5.91 -2.17 41.78
CA HIS A 8 -4.77 -1.39 41.30
C HIS A 8 -3.92 -2.11 40.22
N ASN A 9 -3.96 -3.45 40.16
CA ASN A 9 -3.15 -4.25 39.22
C ASN A 9 -3.86 -4.67 37.92
N LEU A 10 -5.16 -4.40 37.77
CA LEU A 10 -5.93 -4.69 36.55
C LEU A 10 -5.81 -3.58 35.48
N SER A 11 -5.35 -2.38 35.87
CA SER A 11 -5.29 -1.20 34.99
C SER A 11 -3.97 -1.10 34.20
N GLY A 12 -2.81 -1.22 34.86
CA GLY A 12 -1.51 -1.01 34.21
C GLY A 12 -1.14 -2.05 33.14
N LYS A 13 -1.40 -3.34 33.40
CA LYS A 13 -1.09 -4.43 32.46
C LYS A 13 -2.02 -4.44 31.25
N LYS A 14 -3.30 -4.07 31.44
CA LYS A 14 -4.30 -4.00 30.38
C LYS A 14 -4.05 -2.82 29.44
N ILE A 15 -3.64 -1.66 29.98
CA ILE A 15 -3.29 -0.47 29.18
C ILE A 15 -2.00 -0.70 28.38
N LYS A 16 -0.99 -1.36 28.96
CA LYS A 16 0.24 -1.71 28.26
C LYS A 16 -0.02 -2.64 27.07
N ASN A 17 -0.75 -3.73 27.27
CA ASN A 17 -1.10 -4.66 26.19
C ASN A 17 -1.95 -3.99 25.09
N LEU A 18 -2.81 -3.04 25.47
CA LEU A 18 -3.60 -2.26 24.52
C LEU A 18 -2.70 -1.35 23.67
N SER A 19 -1.73 -0.65 24.27
CA SER A 19 -0.77 0.18 23.53
C SER A 19 0.08 -0.64 22.55
N GLU A 20 0.58 -1.81 22.96
CA GLU A 20 1.36 -2.72 22.10
C GLU A 20 0.52 -3.21 20.91
N THR A 21 -0.75 -3.55 21.16
CA THR A 21 -1.69 -3.96 20.10
C THR A 21 -1.98 -2.82 19.12
N ILE A 22 -2.11 -1.59 19.60
CA ILE A 22 -2.34 -0.41 18.75
C ILE A 22 -1.12 -0.12 17.87
N ILE A 23 0.08 -0.20 18.43
CA ILE A 23 1.34 0.00 17.69
C ILE A 23 1.47 -1.06 16.59
N LYS A 24 1.27 -2.34 16.92
CA LYS A 24 1.35 -3.44 15.94
C LYS A 24 0.33 -3.29 14.81
N LYS A 25 -0.90 -2.87 15.12
CA LYS A 25 -1.93 -2.60 14.11
C LYS A 25 -1.57 -1.41 13.20
N LYS A 26 -0.96 -0.36 13.77
CA LYS A 26 -0.49 0.80 13.00
C LYS A 26 0.61 0.39 12.02
N GLU A 27 1.61 -0.35 12.50
CA GLU A 27 2.70 -0.86 11.66
C GLU A 27 2.20 -1.76 10.53
N GLN A 28 1.27 -2.69 10.82
CA GLN A 28 0.63 -3.53 9.80
C GLN A 28 -0.09 -2.69 8.73
N LYS A 29 -0.80 -1.63 9.15
CA LYS A 29 -1.49 -0.73 8.23
C LYS A 29 -0.50 0.03 7.33
N GLU A 30 0.58 0.55 7.91
CA GLU A 30 1.63 1.25 7.17
C GLU A 30 2.34 0.33 6.18
N LEU A 31 2.67 -0.90 6.61
CA LEU A 31 3.26 -1.92 5.74
C LEU A 31 2.33 -2.26 4.56
N LYS A 32 1.03 -2.43 4.82
CA LYS A 32 0.04 -2.68 3.77
C LYS A 32 -0.05 -1.50 2.79
N GLN A 33 -0.05 -0.26 3.29
CA GLN A 33 -0.07 0.94 2.47
C GLN A 33 1.19 1.06 1.60
N ALA A 34 2.36 0.76 2.15
CA ALA A 34 3.62 0.74 1.41
C ALA A 34 3.59 -0.31 0.28
N CYS A 35 3.09 -1.51 0.55
CA CYS A 35 2.96 -2.57 -0.45
C CYS A 35 1.95 -2.20 -1.56
N GLN A 36 0.83 -1.53 -1.22
CA GLN A 36 -0.12 -0.99 -2.20
C GLN A 36 0.53 0.09 -3.08
N GLY A 37 1.32 1.00 -2.48
CA GLY A 37 2.09 2.01 -3.20
C GLY A 37 3.09 1.40 -4.17
N PHE A 38 3.78 0.33 -3.76
CA PHE A 38 4.66 -0.43 -4.64
C PHE A 38 3.91 -1.03 -5.83
N GLU A 39 2.74 -1.64 -5.60
CA GLU A 39 1.90 -2.17 -6.68
C GLU A 39 1.47 -1.08 -7.66
N ALA A 40 1.15 0.13 -7.19
CA ALA A 40 0.85 1.27 -8.07
C ALA A 40 2.06 1.64 -8.96
N ILE A 41 3.27 1.69 -8.41
CA ILE A 41 4.50 1.98 -9.18
C ILE A 41 4.75 0.89 -10.23
N PHE A 42 4.56 -0.37 -9.84
CA PHE A 42 4.70 -1.51 -10.74
C PHE A 42 3.68 -1.44 -11.90
N LEU A 43 2.40 -1.20 -11.58
CA LEU A 43 1.34 -1.04 -12.58
C LEU A 43 1.62 0.12 -13.54
N ARG A 44 2.06 1.27 -13.03
CA ARG A 44 2.44 2.41 -13.88
C ARG A 44 3.57 2.02 -14.84
N THR A 45 4.55 1.27 -14.37
CA THR A 45 5.66 0.78 -15.19
C THR A 45 5.17 -0.19 -16.25
N MET A 46 4.29 -1.13 -15.87
CA MET A 46 3.66 -2.08 -16.78
C MET A 46 2.86 -1.37 -17.88
N LEU A 47 1.99 -0.41 -17.52
CA LEU A 47 1.20 0.38 -18.46
C LEU A 47 2.09 1.16 -19.43
N LYS A 48 3.16 1.78 -18.93
CA LYS A 48 4.13 2.48 -19.76
C LYS A 48 4.82 1.53 -20.75
N SER A 49 5.25 0.35 -20.30
CA SER A 49 5.86 -0.66 -21.16
C SER A 49 4.89 -1.20 -22.21
N MET A 50 3.63 -1.48 -21.84
CA MET A 50 2.59 -1.89 -22.79
C MET A 50 2.32 -0.82 -23.85
N ARG A 51 2.32 0.46 -23.47
CA ARG A 51 2.16 1.55 -24.46
C ARG A 51 3.37 1.66 -25.39
N ALA A 52 4.57 1.40 -24.88
CA ALA A 52 5.79 1.45 -25.68
C ALA A 52 5.84 0.36 -26.77
N THR A 53 5.03 -0.70 -26.68
CA THR A 53 4.92 -1.72 -27.75
C THR A 53 3.98 -1.31 -28.88
N LEU A 54 3.21 -0.23 -28.72
CA LEU A 54 2.33 0.26 -29.79
C LEU A 54 3.16 1.05 -30.81
N PRO A 55 2.88 0.90 -32.13
CA PRO A 55 3.53 1.71 -33.15
C PRO A 55 3.27 3.19 -32.86
N LYS A 56 4.29 4.03 -33.03
CA LYS A 56 4.13 5.47 -32.85
C LYS A 56 3.22 6.00 -33.94
N ASP A 57 2.10 6.60 -33.55
CA ASP A 57 1.20 7.26 -34.51
C ASP A 57 1.94 8.45 -35.15
N ASN A 58 2.33 8.31 -36.42
CA ASN A 58 2.87 9.41 -37.23
C ASN A 58 1.88 10.58 -37.37
N ILE A 59 0.60 10.37 -37.05
CA ILE A 59 -0.50 11.31 -37.27
C ILE A 59 -0.69 12.28 -36.08
N PHE A 60 -0.46 11.83 -34.83
CA PHE A 60 -0.65 12.66 -33.65
C PHE A 60 0.61 13.34 -33.13
N GLY A 61 1.78 13.07 -33.74
CA GLY A 61 3.05 13.67 -33.37
C GLY A 61 3.50 13.32 -31.95
N GLN A 62 4.81 13.33 -31.71
CA GLN A 62 5.33 13.31 -30.35
C GLN A 62 5.11 14.69 -29.72
N ASN A 63 3.89 14.97 -29.25
CA ASN A 63 3.59 16.20 -28.53
C ASN A 63 3.92 16.01 -27.04
N HIS A 64 4.86 16.81 -26.54
CA HIS A 64 5.31 16.79 -25.15
C HIS A 64 4.15 16.93 -24.14
N GLY A 65 3.12 17.71 -24.48
CA GLY A 65 1.92 17.85 -23.65
C GLY A 65 1.11 16.55 -23.54
N MET A 66 1.07 15.75 -24.62
CA MET A 66 0.40 14.46 -24.61
C MET A 66 1.14 13.44 -23.76
N ASP A 67 2.49 13.47 -23.75
CA ASP A 67 3.30 12.59 -22.90
C ASP A 67 3.10 12.90 -21.41
N ILE A 68 3.02 14.19 -21.05
CA ILE A 68 2.70 14.61 -19.68
C ILE A 68 1.29 14.12 -19.31
N TYR A 69 0.28 14.39 -20.14
CA TYR A 69 -1.09 13.93 -19.89
C TYR A 69 -1.17 12.41 -19.70
N LYS A 70 -0.53 11.66 -20.60
CA LYS A 70 -0.41 10.19 -20.54
C LYS A 70 0.23 9.72 -19.24
N SER A 71 1.30 10.38 -18.78
CA SER A 71 1.96 10.03 -17.53
C SER A 71 1.08 10.26 -16.30
N MET A 72 0.32 11.37 -16.27
CA MET A 72 -0.65 11.67 -15.21
C MET A 72 -1.80 10.66 -15.24
N TYR A 73 -2.30 10.34 -16.43
CA TYR A 73 -3.35 9.34 -16.62
C TYR A 73 -2.90 7.96 -16.10
N ASP A 74 -1.71 7.50 -16.48
CA ASP A 74 -1.18 6.21 -16.05
C ASP A 74 -0.98 6.17 -14.53
N GLN A 75 -0.54 7.27 -13.92
CA GLN A 75 -0.41 7.39 -12.47
C GLN A 75 -1.77 7.26 -11.77
N HIS A 76 -2.78 8.03 -12.19
CA HIS A 76 -4.12 7.95 -11.61
C HIS A 76 -4.77 6.59 -11.80
N LEU A 77 -4.59 5.99 -12.97
CA LEU A 77 -5.11 4.66 -13.28
C LEU A 77 -4.45 3.60 -12.39
N ALA A 78 -3.13 3.62 -12.28
CA ALA A 78 -2.39 2.68 -11.44
C ALA A 78 -2.76 2.82 -9.95
N ASP A 79 -2.93 4.04 -9.45
CA ASP A 79 -3.39 4.30 -8.08
C ASP A 79 -4.81 3.77 -7.83
N LYS A 80 -5.71 3.89 -8.81
CA LYS A 80 -7.08 3.40 -8.70
C LYS A 80 -7.13 1.87 -8.73
N ILE A 81 -6.33 1.24 -9.60
CA ILE A 81 -6.26 -0.22 -9.70
C ILE A 81 -5.63 -0.82 -8.44
N SER A 82 -4.52 -0.26 -7.94
CA SER A 82 -3.83 -0.79 -6.75
C SER A 82 -4.68 -0.74 -5.48
N LYS A 83 -5.59 0.25 -5.37
CA LYS A 83 -6.53 0.40 -4.24
C LYS A 83 -7.84 -0.36 -4.43
N GLY A 84 -8.17 -0.77 -5.66
CA GLY A 84 -9.41 -1.44 -5.99
C GLY A 84 -9.40 -2.94 -5.68
N ASN A 85 -10.58 -3.56 -5.75
CA ASN A 85 -10.75 -5.01 -5.58
C ASN A 85 -10.20 -5.82 -6.78
N ASN A 86 -9.93 -5.15 -7.90
CA ASN A 86 -9.38 -5.73 -9.13
C ASN A 86 -7.87 -5.49 -9.24
N SER A 87 -7.17 -5.36 -8.11
CA SER A 87 -5.70 -5.26 -8.12
C SER A 87 -5.08 -6.58 -8.59
N VAL A 88 -3.85 -6.49 -9.12
CA VAL A 88 -3.10 -7.68 -9.60
C VAL A 88 -2.73 -8.58 -8.43
N GLY A 89 -2.68 -8.02 -7.21
CA GLY A 89 -2.47 -8.77 -5.96
C GLY A 89 -1.00 -8.90 -5.58
N ILE A 90 -0.09 -8.25 -6.31
CA ILE A 90 1.35 -8.25 -6.02
C ILE A 90 1.62 -7.54 -4.69
N GLY A 91 0.92 -6.45 -4.38
CA GLY A 91 1.04 -5.76 -3.10
C GLY A 91 0.60 -6.65 -1.94
N ASN A 92 -0.47 -7.43 -2.12
CA ASN A 92 -0.93 -8.39 -1.12
C ASN A 92 0.05 -9.55 -0.92
N PHE A 93 0.65 -10.05 -2.00
CA PHE A 93 1.69 -11.08 -1.93
C PHE A 93 2.92 -10.57 -1.17
N LEU A 94 3.40 -9.38 -1.53
CA LEU A 94 4.54 -8.74 -0.88
C LEU A 94 4.26 -8.47 0.62
N TYR A 95 3.06 -7.98 0.95
CA TYR A 95 2.62 -7.78 2.33
C TYR A 95 2.73 -9.07 3.14
N LYS A 96 2.17 -10.18 2.63
CA LYS A 96 2.21 -11.49 3.32
C LYS A 96 3.65 -11.98 3.53
N HIS A 97 4.52 -11.77 2.55
CA HIS A 97 5.92 -12.16 2.64
C HIS A 97 6.67 -11.35 3.72
N LEU A 98 6.51 -10.02 3.69
CA LEU A 98 7.15 -9.12 4.65
C LEU A 98 6.60 -9.31 6.07
N GLU A 99 5.28 -9.45 6.21
CA GLU A 99 4.65 -9.72 7.51
C GLU A 99 5.18 -11.02 8.12
N LYS A 100 5.32 -12.09 7.33
CA LYS A 100 5.91 -13.35 7.80
C LYS A 100 7.38 -13.18 8.20
N SER A 101 8.14 -12.36 7.48
CA SER A 101 9.55 -12.10 7.78
C SER A 101 9.75 -11.25 9.03
N LEU A 102 8.84 -10.31 9.31
CA LEU A 102 8.90 -9.41 10.47
C LEU A 102 8.37 -10.04 11.76
N ASN A 103 7.52 -11.07 11.66
CA ASN A 103 7.02 -11.83 12.80
C ASN A 103 7.86 -13.10 13.12
N LYS A 104 9.02 -13.26 12.49
CA LYS A 104 10.05 -14.23 12.89
C LYS A 104 10.99 -13.57 13.90
#